data_AF-A0A2D7FFC5-F1
#
_entry.id   AF-A0A2D7FFC5-F1
#
_cell.length_a   1.000
_cell.length_b   1.000
_cell.length_c   1.000
_cell.angle_alpha   90.00
_cell.angle_beta   90.00
_cell.angle_gamma   90.00
#
_symmetry.space_group_name_H-M   'P 1'
#
loop_
_entity.id
_entity.type
_entity.pdbx_description
1 polymer ?
#
loop_
_entity_poly.entity_id
_entity_poly.type
_entity_poly.pdbx_seq_one_letter_code
_entity_poly.pdbx_strand_id
1 'polypeptide(L)' 'MSMRYVMAMVFGVAGAAVAAKLFAGWVAAWVSTSFTYESPDGQADVEQMTFLGVLILGMAVGWTIGWMFGAPFARKRGQS' A
#
# COMPACT_ATOMS: atom_id res chain seq x y z
N MET A 1 12.34 -0.69 -20.06
CA MET A 1 11.52 -0.13 -18.96
C MET A 1 11.77 1.37 -18.86
N SER A 2 10.72 2.20 -18.93
CA SER A 2 10.85 3.66 -18.72
C SER A 2 11.13 3.96 -17.24
N MET A 3 11.95 4.96 -16.95
CA MET A 3 12.36 5.39 -15.59
C MET A 3 11.15 5.74 -14.70
N ARG A 4 10.02 6.11 -15.32
CA ARG A 4 8.70 6.27 -14.69
C ARG A 4 8.23 5.01 -13.96
N TYR A 5 8.35 3.84 -14.58
CA TYR A 5 7.88 2.58 -14.00
C TYR A 5 8.73 2.14 -12.80
N VAL A 6 10.04 2.39 -12.85
CA VAL A 6 10.95 2.08 -11.73
C VAL A 6 10.61 2.93 -10.51
N MET A 7 10.42 4.24 -10.69
CA MET A 7 9.98 5.12 -9.61
C MET A 7 8.62 4.69 -9.06
N ALA A 8 7.67 4.36 -9.93
CA ALA A 8 6.35 3.90 -9.55
C ALA A 8 6.38 2.60 -8.71
N MET A 9 7.27 1.65 -9.05
CA MET A 9 7.49 0.44 -8.26
C MET A 9 8.14 0.73 -6.90
N VAL A 10 9.19 1.55 -6.86
CA VAL A 10 9.90 1.87 -5.61
C VAL A 10 8.99 2.60 -4.63
N PHE A 11 8.26 3.62 -5.09
CA PHE A 11 7.31 4.34 -4.25
C PHE A 11 6.09 3.48 -3.88
N GLY A 12 5.67 2.55 -4.75
CA GLY A 12 4.63 1.56 -4.41
C GLY A 12 5.05 0.64 -3.27
N VAL A 13 6.25 0.05 -3.34
CA VAL A 13 6.79 -0.81 -2.26
C VAL A 13 7.02 -0.03 -0.98
N ALA A 14 7.57 1.20 -1.07
CA ALA A 14 7.75 2.07 0.08
C ALA A 14 6.40 2.45 0.71
N GLY A 15 5.38 2.75 -0.08
CA GLY A 15 4.02 3.03 0.39
C GLY A 15 3.39 1.84 1.10
N ALA A 16 3.57 0.63 0.59
CA ALA A 16 3.12 -0.60 1.24
C ALA A 16 3.82 -0.82 2.59
N ALA A 17 5.14 -0.61 2.65
CA ALA A 17 5.91 -0.75 3.89
C ALA A 17 5.51 0.28 4.95
N VAL A 18 5.27 1.53 4.55
CA VAL A 18 4.79 2.60 5.43
C VAL A 18 3.37 2.29 5.92
N ALA A 19 2.49 1.82 5.03
CA ALA A 19 1.14 1.40 5.39
C ALA A 19 1.15 0.26 6.41
N ALA A 20 1.95 -0.78 6.17
CA ALA A 20 2.13 -1.87 7.10
C ALA A 20 2.65 -1.40 8.47
N LYS A 21 3.63 -0.49 8.49
CA LYS A 21 4.26 -0.07 9.76
C LYS A 21 3.41 0.91 10.58
N LEU A 22 2.67 1.80 9.94
CA LEU A 22 1.89 2.85 10.61
C LEU A 22 0.43 2.47 10.83
N PHE A 23 -0.16 1.68 9.94
CA PHE A 23 -1.60 1.39 9.97
C PHE A 23 -1.94 -0.01 10.47
N ALA A 24 -1.01 -0.97 10.48
CA ALA A 24 -1.34 -2.33 10.93
C ALA A 24 -1.88 -2.38 12.37
N GLY A 25 -1.28 -1.62 13.30
CA GLY A 25 -1.76 -1.60 14.70
C GLY A 25 -3.13 -0.93 14.85
N TRP A 26 -3.36 0.17 14.13
CA TRP A 26 -4.61 0.94 14.26
C TRP A 26 -5.78 0.25 13.55
N VAL A 27 -5.51 -0.30 12.36
CA VAL A 27 -6.53 -0.99 11.57
C VAL A 27 -6.88 -2.36 12.16
N ALA A 28 -5.91 -3.10 12.71
CA ALA A 28 -6.19 -4.37 13.40
C ALA A 28 -7.10 -4.15 14.63
N ALA A 29 -6.82 -3.12 15.42
CA ALA A 29 -7.67 -2.75 16.56
C ALA A 29 -9.09 -2.41 16.09
N TRP A 30 -9.23 -1.56 15.08
CA TRP A 30 -10.54 -1.13 14.57
C TRP A 30 -11.35 -2.28 13.94
N VAL A 31 -10.70 -3.15 13.17
CA VAL A 31 -11.35 -4.29 12.54
C VAL A 31 -11.75 -5.34 13.57
N SER A 32 -10.89 -5.65 14.54
CA SER A 32 -11.20 -6.61 15.60
C SER A 32 -12.44 -6.21 16.42
N THR A 33 -12.67 -4.91 16.60
CA THR A 33 -13.87 -4.38 17.27
C THR A 33 -15.11 -4.31 16.36
N SER A 34 -14.95 -4.45 15.04
CA SER A 34 -16.03 -4.33 14.06
C SER A 34 -16.74 -5.66 13.79
N PHE A 35 -16.15 -6.81 14.17
CA PHE A 35 -16.70 -8.13 13.92
C PHE A 35 -16.82 -8.93 15.22
N THR A 36 -17.95 -9.63 15.39
CA THR A 36 -18.11 -10.64 16.44
C THR A 36 -17.62 -11.97 15.88
N TYR A 37 -16.63 -12.57 16.53
CA TYR A 37 -16.03 -13.83 16.08
C TYR A 37 -16.61 -15.01 16.85
N GLU A 38 -17.07 -16.01 16.12
CA GLU A 38 -17.65 -17.25 16.67
C GLU A 38 -16.57 -18.28 17.02
N SER A 39 -15.37 -18.14 16.43
CA SER A 39 -14.21 -18.99 16.67
C SER A 39 -12.89 -18.22 16.46
N PRO A 40 -11.78 -18.66 17.08
CA PRO A 40 -10.45 -18.05 16.90
C PRO A 40 -9.97 -18.07 15.44
N ASP A 41 -10.36 -19.09 14.67
CA ASP A 41 -9.97 -19.22 13.26
C ASP A 41 -10.59 -18.11 12.39
N GLY A 42 -11.84 -17.74 12.67
CA GLY A 42 -12.51 -16.64 11.96
C GLY A 42 -11.87 -15.27 12.25
N GLN A 43 -11.32 -15.07 13.45
CA GLN A 43 -10.57 -13.86 13.78
C GLN A 43 -9.27 -13.77 12.98
N ALA A 44 -8.52 -14.87 12.88
CA ALA A 44 -7.26 -14.91 12.14
C ALA A 44 -7.45 -14.63 10.64
N ASP A 45 -8.51 -15.15 10.02
CA ASP A 45 -8.83 -14.89 8.62
C ASP A 45 -9.14 -13.41 8.36
N VAL A 46 -9.94 -12.77 9.22
CA VAL A 46 -10.26 -11.34 9.09
C VAL A 46 -9.03 -10.47 9.32
N GLU A 47 -8.17 -10.81 10.28
CA GLU A 47 -6.90 -10.12 10.48
C GLU A 47 -5.99 -10.23 9.26
N GLN A 48 -5.87 -11.42 8.65
CA GLN A 48 -5.10 -11.61 7.42
C GLN A 48 -5.68 -10.81 6.26
N MET A 49 -7.00 -10.90 6.01
CA MET A 49 -7.66 -10.15 4.93
C MET A 49 -7.48 -8.63 5.11
N THR A 50 -7.57 -8.16 6.34
CA THR A 50 -7.37 -6.75 6.69
C THR A 50 -5.95 -6.31 6.43
N PHE A 51 -4.97 -7.10 6.86
CA PHE A 51 -3.55 -6.82 6.62
C PHE A 51 -3.25 -6.74 5.12
N LEU A 52 -3.78 -7.68 4.35
CA LEU A 52 -3.65 -7.71 2.89
C LEU A 52 -4.33 -6.49 2.23
N GLY A 53 -5.51 -6.10 2.70
CA GLY A 53 -6.21 -4.90 2.25
C GLY A 53 -5.42 -3.61 2.51
N VAL A 54 -4.84 -3.46 3.71
CA VAL A 54 -3.98 -2.31 4.06
C VAL A 54 -2.73 -2.27 3.19
N LEU A 55 -2.10 -3.42 2.93
CA LEU A 55 -0.94 -3.52 2.05
C LEU A 55 -1.26 -3.10 0.62
N ILE A 56 -2.38 -3.57 0.06
CA ILE A 56 -2.81 -3.20 -1.29
C ILE A 56 -3.11 -1.70 -1.38
N LEU A 57 -3.80 -1.13 -0.39
CA LEU A 57 -4.09 0.30 -0.36
C LEU A 57 -2.81 1.13 -0.24
N GLY A 58 -1.90 0.75 0.66
CA GLY A 58 -0.59 1.39 0.80
C GLY A 58 0.23 1.34 -0.48
N MET A 59 0.22 0.19 -1.16
CA MET A 59 0.86 0.03 -2.45
C MET A 59 0.23 0.92 -3.52
N ALA A 60 -1.09 0.97 -3.61
CA ALA A 60 -1.80 1.80 -4.59
C ALA A 60 -1.52 3.29 -4.38
N VAL A 61 -1.52 3.76 -3.12
CA VAL A 61 -1.21 5.16 -2.78
C VAL A 61 0.24 5.48 -3.13
N GLY A 62 1.20 4.66 -2.67
CA GLY A 62 2.62 4.84 -3.00
C GLY A 62 2.87 4.79 -4.51
N TRP A 63 2.17 3.91 -5.22
CA TRP A 63 2.27 3.79 -6.66
C TRP A 63 1.78 5.06 -7.36
N THR A 64 0.61 5.57 -6.96
CA THR A 64 0.01 6.80 -7.50
C THR A 64 0.94 8.00 -7.28
N ILE A 65 1.51 8.12 -6.08
CA ILE A 65 2.49 9.15 -5.75
C ILE A 65 3.75 9.03 -6.64
N GLY A 66 4.28 7.82 -6.81
CA GLY A 66 5.42 7.57 -7.69
C GLY A 66 5.18 7.96 -9.15
N TRP A 67 3.94 7.81 -9.64
CA TRP A 67 3.54 8.31 -10.96
C TRP A 67 3.47 9.83 -11.03
N MET A 68 2.93 10.50 -10.01
CA MET A 68 2.86 11.96 -9.95
C MET A 68 4.25 12.61 -9.96
N PHE A 69 5.19 12.08 -9.17
CA PHE A 69 6.58 12.58 -9.13
C PHE A 69 7.42 12.12 -10.32
N GLY A 70 7.12 10.95 -10.91
CA GLY A 70 7.81 10.43 -12.10
C GLY A 70 7.40 11.11 -13.42
N ALA A 71 6.21 11.73 -13.48
CA ALA A 71 5.70 12.42 -14.66
C ALA A 71 6.58 13.58 -15.18
N PRO A 72 7.06 14.52 -14.34
CA PRO A 72 7.94 15.60 -14.82
C PRO A 72 9.31 15.10 -15.32
N PHE A 73 9.85 14.00 -14.78
CA PHE A 73 11.12 13.43 -15.24
C PHE A 73 11.02 12.80 -16.64
N ALA A 74 9.84 12.33 -17.05
CA ALA A 74 9.62 11.83 -18.40
C ALA A 74 9.73 12.92 -19.48
N ARG A 75 9.39 14.18 -19.16
CA ARG A 75 9.49 15.32 -20.09
C ARG A 75 10.94 15.74 -20.38
N LYS A 76 11.85 15.63 -19.41
CA LYS A 76 13.25 16.08 -19.59
C LYS A 76 14.05 15.24 -20.58
N ARG A 77 13.61 14.03 -20.93
CA ARG A 77 14.34 13.13 -21.85
C ARG A 77 13.93 13.26 -23.33
N GLY A 78 13.02 14.17 -23.66
CA GLY A 78 12.59 14.47 -25.04
C GLY A 78 13.14 15.78 -25.61
N GLN A 79 14.08 16.44 -24.92
CA GLN A 79 14.70 17.70 -25.34
C GLN A 79 16.24 17.60 -25.40
N SER A 80 16.79 16.44 -25.78
CA SER A 80 18.21 16.30 -26.13
C SER A 80 18.34 15.77 -27.55
#